data_AF-D8FD90-F1
#
_entry.id   AF-D8FD90-F1
#
_cell.length_a   1.000
_cell.length_b   1.000
_cell.length_c   1.000
_cell.angle_alpha   90.00
_cell.angle_beta   90.00
_cell.angle_gamma   90.00
#
_symmetry.space_group_name_H-M   'P 1'
#
loop_
_entity.id
_entity.type
_entity.pdbx_description
1 polymer ?
#
loop_
_entity_poly.entity_id
_entity_poly.type
_entity_poly.pdbx_seq_one_letter_code
_entity_poly.pdbx_strand_id
1 'polypeptide(L)'
;RSFSQPLVVMAAIPFGLVGAVAGHLIMGHNLSLLSLMGMVGLTGVVVNDSLVLIDAANRMRREGASVKEAVIWAGGLRFRAIILTSLTTFAGLTPIIMERSLQAQFLIPMAVSLGFGVLFATGITLLLIPCGYVILDDFQRLLGLHQEQETVERLPDNA
;
A
#
# COMPACT_ATOMS: atom_id res chain seq x y z
N ARG A 1 -15.94 0.86 -12.70
CA ARG A 1 -14.85 1.39 -11.83
C ARG A 1 -15.48 1.77 -10.49
N SER A 2 -15.00 1.24 -9.37
CA SER A 2 -15.60 1.50 -8.05
C SER A 2 -14.95 2.72 -7.39
N PHE A 3 -15.76 3.69 -6.98
CA PHE A 3 -15.30 4.89 -6.26
C PHE A 3 -14.93 4.60 -4.79
N SER A 4 -15.15 3.37 -4.29
CA SER A 4 -14.89 3.00 -2.91
C SER A 4 -13.48 2.43 -2.67
N GLN A 5 -12.82 1.90 -3.71
CA GLN A 5 -11.45 1.35 -3.60
C GLN A 5 -10.39 2.40 -3.19
N PRO A 6 -10.44 3.68 -3.61
CA PRO A 6 -9.54 4.71 -3.10
C PRO A 6 -9.56 4.90 -1.59
N LEU A 7 -10.68 4.60 -0.91
CA LEU A 7 -10.75 4.69 0.55
C LEU A 7 -9.82 3.68 1.23
N VAL A 8 -9.71 2.47 0.67
CA VAL A 8 -8.79 1.43 1.16
C VAL A 8 -7.34 1.88 0.98
N VAL A 9 -7.01 2.54 -0.13
CA VAL A 9 -5.68 3.11 -0.38
C VAL A 9 -5.36 4.20 0.63
N MET A 10 -6.30 5.13 0.85
CA MET A 10 -6.09 6.24 1.80
C MET A 10 -5.93 5.74 3.24
N ALA A 11 -6.59 4.64 3.61
CA ALA A 11 -6.45 4.01 4.92
C ALA A 11 -5.02 3.50 5.19
N ALA A 12 -4.21 3.24 4.16
CA ALA A 12 -2.81 2.82 4.34
C ALA A 12 -1.86 3.98 4.68
N ILE A 13 -2.22 5.22 4.32
CA ILE A 13 -1.35 6.40 4.48
C ILE A 13 -0.97 6.65 5.96
N PRO A 14 -1.91 6.67 6.93
CA PRO A 14 -1.59 6.86 8.35
C PRO A 14 -0.54 5.89 8.88
N PHE A 15 -0.52 4.65 8.39
CA PHE A 15 0.45 3.65 8.83
C PHE A 15 1.86 3.96 8.32
N GLY A 16 2.01 4.54 7.12
CA GLY A 16 3.30 5.03 6.67
C GLY A 16 3.83 6.17 7.55
N LEU A 17 2.96 7.09 7.96
CA LEU A 17 3.33 8.16 8.89
C LEU A 17 3.85 7.61 10.23
N VAL A 18 3.27 6.52 10.75
CA VAL A 18 3.78 5.83 11.94
C VAL A 18 5.22 5.35 11.73
N GLY A 19 5.53 4.77 10.57
CA GLY A 19 6.89 4.36 10.21
C GLY A 19 7.87 5.52 10.14
N ALA A 20 7.45 6.66 9.57
CA ALA A 20 8.27 7.87 9.51
C ALA A 20 8.59 8.41 10.91
N VAL A 21 7.57 8.49 11.78
CA VAL A 21 7.75 8.94 13.18
C VAL A 21 8.64 7.95 13.94
N ALA A 22 8.44 6.64 13.78
CA ALA A 22 9.29 5.63 14.40
C ALA A 22 10.76 5.75 13.95
N GLY A 23 11.01 5.99 12.65
CA GLY A 23 12.35 6.23 12.13
C GLY A 23 13.03 7.45 12.75
N HIS A 24 12.28 8.53 12.93
CA HIS A 24 12.75 9.72 13.63
C HIS A 24 13.18 9.45 15.08
N LEU A 25 12.37 8.66 15.80
CA LEU A 25 12.69 8.25 17.17
C LEU A 25 13.94 7.35 17.23
N ILE A 26 14.07 6.40 16.31
CA ILE A 26 15.23 5.48 16.23
C ILE A 26 16.51 6.24 15.91
N MET A 27 16.46 7.21 14.98
CA MET A 27 17.61 7.98 14.55
C MET A 27 17.92 9.19 15.45
N GLY A 28 17.06 9.50 16.43
CA GLY A 28 17.24 10.63 17.35
C GLY A 28 17.06 12.00 16.69
N HIS A 29 16.29 12.10 15.61
CA HIS A 29 16.03 13.37 14.93
C HIS A 29 14.63 13.91 15.26
N ASN A 30 14.54 15.20 15.54
CA ASN A 30 13.25 15.88 15.69
C ASN A 30 12.49 15.95 14.36
N LEU A 31 11.16 15.97 14.46
CA LEU A 31 10.31 16.27 13.31
C LEU A 31 10.52 17.73 12.89
N SER A 32 10.65 17.94 11.59
CA SER A 32 10.89 19.25 10.99
C SER A 32 9.98 19.47 9.79
N LEU A 33 9.97 20.68 9.23
CA LEU A 33 9.29 20.93 7.96
C LEU A 33 9.78 19.99 6.85
N LEU A 34 11.06 19.64 6.85
CA LEU A 34 11.62 18.70 5.89
C LEU A 34 11.17 17.26 6.12
N SER A 35 10.95 16.86 7.36
CA SER A 35 10.29 15.58 7.69
C SER A 35 8.91 15.50 7.04
N LEU A 36 8.12 16.58 7.13
CA LEU A 36 6.79 16.64 6.52
C LEU A 36 6.87 16.50 5.00
N MET A 37 7.85 17.12 4.36
CA MET A 37 8.08 16.93 2.91
C MET A 37 8.42 15.46 2.58
N GLY A 38 9.22 14.80 3.43
CA GLY A 38 9.48 13.36 3.32
C GLY A 38 8.22 12.51 3.47
N MET A 39 7.33 12.86 4.40
CA MET A 39 6.03 12.18 4.60
C MET A 39 5.05 12.40 3.42
N VAL A 40 5.10 13.56 2.77
CA VAL A 40 4.35 13.81 1.52
C VAL A 40 4.86 12.89 0.42
N GLY A 41 6.19 12.78 0.25
CA GLY A 41 6.78 11.83 -0.69
C GLY A 41 6.40 10.38 -0.37
N LEU A 42 6.42 10.01 0.91
CA LEU A 42 6.02 8.69 1.39
C LEU A 42 4.58 8.34 1.01
N THR A 43 3.67 9.31 1.14
CA THR A 43 2.27 9.14 0.74
C THR A 43 2.16 8.70 -0.72
N GLY A 44 2.95 9.29 -1.61
CA GLY A 44 3.01 8.89 -3.01
C GLY A 44 3.45 7.44 -3.21
N VAL A 45 4.46 6.99 -2.47
CA VAL A 45 4.93 5.59 -2.52
C VAL A 45 3.85 4.62 -2.03
N VAL A 46 3.22 4.92 -0.89
CA VAL A 46 2.14 4.08 -0.34
C VAL A 46 0.96 3.98 -1.30
N VAL A 47 0.56 5.10 -1.91
CA VAL A 47 -0.52 5.12 -2.89
C VAL A 47 -0.14 4.28 -4.11
N ASN A 48 1.08 4.41 -4.63
CA ASN A 48 1.55 3.63 -5.78
C ASN A 48 1.53 2.12 -5.50
N ASP A 49 2.11 1.69 -4.38
CA ASP A 49 2.18 0.27 -4.01
C ASP A 49 0.78 -0.33 -3.83
N SER A 50 -0.12 0.42 -3.19
CA SER A 50 -1.52 0.02 -3.00
C SER A 50 -2.27 -0.08 -4.33
N LEU A 51 -2.10 0.89 -5.23
CA LEU A 51 -2.76 0.90 -6.54
C LEU A 51 -2.31 -0.26 -7.42
N VAL A 52 -1.02 -0.58 -7.44
CA VAL A 52 -0.46 -1.69 -8.22
C VAL A 52 -1.02 -3.04 -7.77
N LEU A 53 -1.25 -3.20 -6.46
CA LEU A 53 -1.85 -4.40 -5.89
C LEU A 53 -3.36 -4.48 -6.16
N ILE A 54 -4.10 -3.38 -5.97
CA ILE A 54 -5.53 -3.30 -6.28
C ILE A 54 -5.79 -3.52 -7.77
N ASP A 55 -4.96 -2.96 -8.66
CA ASP A 55 -5.10 -3.19 -10.10
C ASP A 55 -4.87 -4.66 -10.48
N ALA A 56 -3.90 -5.33 -9.85
CA ALA A 56 -3.69 -6.76 -10.04
C ALA A 56 -4.90 -7.59 -9.57
N ALA A 57 -5.49 -7.26 -8.42
CA ALA A 57 -6.70 -7.91 -7.94
C ALA A 57 -7.91 -7.64 -8.86
N ASN A 58 -8.09 -6.39 -9.30
CA ASN A 58 -9.14 -6.00 -10.23
C ASN A 58 -9.02 -6.73 -11.58
N ARG A 59 -7.79 -7.01 -12.06
CA ARG A 59 -7.58 -7.78 -13.28
C ARG A 59 -8.10 -9.21 -13.14
N MET A 60 -7.76 -9.89 -12.04
CA MET A 60 -8.30 -11.22 -11.75
C MET A 60 -9.82 -11.23 -11.59
N ARG A 61 -10.39 -10.17 -10.98
CA ARG A 61 -11.85 -10.02 -10.88
C ARG A 61 -12.52 -9.89 -12.25
N ARG A 62 -11.88 -9.19 -13.20
CA ARG A 62 -12.38 -9.09 -14.60
C ARG A 62 -12.30 -10.42 -15.35
N GLU A 63 -11.41 -11.31 -14.94
CA GLU A 63 -11.26 -12.67 -15.47
C GLU A 63 -12.22 -13.68 -14.80
N GLY A 64 -13.09 -13.23 -13.89
CA GLY A 64 -14.12 -14.05 -13.24
C GLY A 64 -13.70 -14.67 -11.90
N ALA A 65 -12.47 -14.45 -11.42
CA ALA A 65 -12.02 -14.99 -10.14
C ALA A 65 -12.83 -14.44 -8.96
N SER A 66 -13.00 -15.24 -7.90
CA SER A 66 -13.59 -14.75 -6.65
C SER A 66 -12.70 -13.67 -6.01
N VAL A 67 -13.26 -12.83 -5.13
CA VAL A 67 -12.50 -11.77 -4.45
C VAL A 67 -11.33 -12.33 -3.66
N LYS A 68 -11.52 -13.45 -2.97
CA LYS A 68 -10.48 -14.09 -2.17
C LYS A 68 -9.34 -14.61 -3.06
N GLU A 69 -9.64 -15.27 -4.17
CA GLU A 69 -8.64 -15.73 -5.12
C GLU A 69 -7.88 -14.57 -5.74
N ALA A 70 -8.60 -13.52 -6.14
CA ALA A 70 -8.04 -12.33 -6.75
C ALA A 70 -7.00 -11.65 -5.83
N VAL A 71 -7.30 -11.46 -4.55
CA VAL A 71 -6.38 -10.80 -3.61
C VAL A 71 -5.18 -11.68 -3.23
N ILE A 72 -5.38 -13.00 -3.09
CA ILE A 72 -4.28 -13.94 -2.80
C ILE A 72 -3.30 -13.96 -3.97
N TRP A 73 -3.82 -14.08 -5.19
CA TRP A 73 -3.00 -14.10 -6.39
C TRP A 73 -2.29 -12.76 -6.62
N ALA A 74 -3.01 -11.65 -6.49
CA ALA A 74 -2.44 -10.31 -6.62
C ALA A 74 -1.34 -10.05 -5.59
N GLY A 75 -1.56 -10.47 -4.34
CA GLY A 75 -0.57 -10.42 -3.28
C GLY A 75 0.70 -11.17 -3.66
N GLY A 76 0.59 -12.45 -4.06
CA GLY A 76 1.73 -13.25 -4.48
C GLY A 76 2.50 -12.67 -5.67
N LEU A 77 1.78 -12.16 -6.68
CA LEU A 77 2.40 -11.57 -7.87
C LEU A 77 3.17 -10.29 -7.56
N ARG A 78 2.61 -9.42 -6.70
CA ARG A 78 3.17 -8.08 -6.44
C ARG A 78 4.11 -8.03 -5.25
N PHE A 79 4.08 -9.02 -4.36
CA PHE A 79 4.92 -9.10 -3.16
C PHE A 79 6.40 -8.78 -3.45
N ARG A 80 7.01 -9.48 -4.43
CA ARG A 80 8.43 -9.30 -4.77
C ARG A 80 8.73 -7.91 -5.31
N ALA A 81 7.87 -7.39 -6.18
CA ALA A 81 8.08 -6.08 -6.80
C ALA A 81 7.94 -4.94 -5.79
N ILE A 82 6.95 -5.02 -4.90
CA ILE A 82 6.70 -4.04 -3.84
C ILE A 82 7.89 -4.02 -2.86
N ILE A 83 8.31 -5.18 -2.35
CA ILE A 83 9.48 -5.26 -1.44
C ILE A 83 10.75 -4.70 -2.09
N LEU A 84 11.02 -5.09 -3.35
CA LEU A 84 12.22 -4.63 -4.04
C LEU A 84 12.23 -3.12 -4.21
N THR A 85 11.08 -2.52 -4.55
CA THR A 85 10.96 -1.06 -4.72
C THR A 85 11.22 -0.35 -3.41
N SER A 86 10.56 -0.79 -2.34
CA SER A 86 10.73 -0.19 -1.00
C SER A 86 12.15 -0.30 -0.48
N LEU A 87 12.78 -1.46 -0.65
CA LEU A 87 14.18 -1.68 -0.28
C LEU A 87 15.12 -0.80 -1.13
N THR A 88 14.85 -0.66 -2.42
CA THR A 88 15.65 0.20 -3.31
C THR A 88 15.52 1.67 -2.91
N THR A 89 14.31 2.14 -2.58
CA THR A 89 14.10 3.49 -2.06
C THR A 89 14.88 3.71 -0.76
N PHE A 90 14.78 2.79 0.19
CA PHE A 90 15.52 2.90 1.45
C PHE A 90 17.04 2.90 1.23
N ALA A 91 17.55 1.96 0.41
CA ALA A 91 18.96 1.87 0.07
C ALA A 91 19.46 3.16 -0.61
N GLY A 92 18.67 3.74 -1.52
CA GLY A 92 19.00 5.01 -2.19
C GLY A 92 19.04 6.21 -1.24
N LEU A 93 18.26 6.20 -0.16
CA LEU A 93 18.23 7.25 0.85
C LEU A 93 19.28 7.05 1.95
N THR A 94 19.79 5.83 2.12
CA THR A 94 20.76 5.48 3.17
C THR A 94 22.00 6.39 3.17
N PRO A 95 22.62 6.75 2.03
CA PRO A 95 23.76 7.68 2.02
C PRO A 95 23.40 9.05 2.60
N ILE A 96 22.20 9.56 2.31
CA ILE A 96 21.72 10.85 2.85
C ILE A 96 21.52 10.74 4.35
N ILE A 97 20.94 9.63 4.83
CA ILE A 97 20.72 9.38 6.26
C ILE A 97 22.06 9.33 7.03
N MET A 98 23.13 8.86 6.40
CA MET A 98 24.46 8.73 7.01
C MET A 98 25.39 9.93 6.75
N GLU A 99 24.89 10.98 6.11
CA GLU A 99 25.66 12.17 5.74
C GLU A 99 26.13 12.95 6.98
N ARG A 100 27.34 13.52 6.92
CA ARG A 100 27.97 14.23 8.05
C ARG A 100 28.22 15.71 7.78
N SER A 101 28.23 16.13 6.52
CA SER A 101 28.45 17.53 6.15
C SER A 101 27.33 18.43 6.67
N LEU A 102 27.70 19.53 7.34
CA LEU A 102 26.73 20.49 7.89
C LEU A 102 25.80 21.06 6.82
N GLN A 103 26.32 21.24 5.61
CA GLN A 103 25.56 21.74 4.48
C GLN A 103 24.47 20.77 4.01
N ALA A 104 24.57 19.45 4.27
CA ALA A 104 23.58 18.48 3.81
C ALA A 104 22.75 17.86 4.95
N GLN A 105 23.14 18.08 6.22
CA GLN A 105 22.44 17.56 7.39
C GLN A 105 20.96 17.97 7.46
N PHE A 106 20.58 19.10 6.86
CA PHE A 106 19.18 19.53 6.82
C PHE A 106 18.29 18.55 6.04
N LEU A 107 18.84 17.76 5.11
CA LEU A 107 18.10 16.74 4.34
C LEU A 107 17.85 15.44 5.12
N ILE A 108 18.61 15.18 6.19
CA ILE A 108 18.52 13.93 6.96
C ILE A 108 17.09 13.68 7.48
N PRO A 109 16.41 14.64 8.14
CA PRO A 109 15.01 14.48 8.58
C PRO A 109 14.04 14.06 7.45
N MET A 110 14.24 14.58 6.24
CA MET A 110 13.43 14.22 5.08
C MET A 110 13.67 12.76 4.66
N ALA A 111 14.95 12.39 4.53
CA ALA A 111 15.36 11.05 4.13
C ALA A 111 14.96 9.98 5.17
N VAL A 112 15.04 10.30 6.47
CA VAL A 112 14.58 9.43 7.56
C VAL A 112 13.07 9.20 7.47
N SER A 113 12.28 10.26 7.32
CA SER A 113 10.82 10.16 7.19
C SER A 113 10.41 9.28 6.01
N LEU A 114 10.99 9.52 4.84
CA LEU A 114 10.65 8.75 3.63
C LEU A 114 11.18 7.32 3.72
N GLY A 115 12.44 7.12 4.12
CA GLY A 115 13.08 5.81 4.14
C GLY A 115 12.42 4.84 5.12
N PHE A 116 12.34 5.22 6.40
CA PHE A 116 11.73 4.36 7.43
C PHE A 116 10.21 4.24 7.24
N GLY A 117 9.57 5.33 6.80
CA GLY A 117 8.16 5.33 6.46
C GLY A 117 7.84 4.29 5.37
N VAL A 118 8.65 4.24 4.31
CA VAL A 118 8.46 3.28 3.21
C VAL A 118 8.62 1.87 3.73
N LEU A 119 9.73 1.54 4.40
CA LEU A 119 9.96 0.18 4.90
C LEU A 119 8.82 -0.36 5.77
N PHE A 120 8.32 0.48 6.68
CA PHE A 120 7.22 0.09 7.55
C PHE A 120 5.89 0.00 6.78
N ALA A 121 5.61 1.00 5.92
CA ALA A 121 4.39 1.02 5.12
C ALA A 121 4.29 -0.17 4.17
N THR A 122 5.40 -0.66 3.62
CA THR A 122 5.43 -1.83 2.75
C THR A 122 4.83 -3.06 3.43
N GLY A 123 5.28 -3.34 4.65
CA GLY A 123 4.79 -4.47 5.44
C GLY A 123 3.29 -4.35 5.72
N ILE A 124 2.85 -3.14 6.08
CA ILE A 124 1.43 -2.87 6.32
C ILE A 124 0.60 -2.96 5.05
N THR A 125 1.07 -2.39 3.93
CA THR A 125 0.33 -2.33 2.64
C THR A 125 0.05 -3.74 2.12
N LEU A 126 1.04 -4.64 2.19
CA LEU A 126 0.89 -6.03 1.76
C LEU A 126 -0.16 -6.82 2.56
N LEU A 127 -0.51 -6.39 3.77
CA LEU A 127 -1.53 -7.00 4.61
C LEU A 127 -2.87 -6.24 4.54
N LEU A 128 -2.81 -4.93 4.72
CA LEU A 128 -3.96 -4.05 4.84
C LEU A 128 -4.74 -3.96 3.53
N ILE A 129 -4.07 -3.92 2.38
CA ILE A 129 -4.74 -3.76 1.08
C ILE A 129 -5.55 -5.02 0.70
N PRO A 130 -5.01 -6.25 0.77
CA PRO A 130 -5.82 -7.46 0.55
C PRO A 130 -7.00 -7.56 1.52
N CYS A 131 -6.78 -7.33 2.81
CA CYS A 131 -7.83 -7.39 3.82
C CYS A 131 -8.89 -6.31 3.59
N GLY A 132 -8.48 -5.07 3.35
CA GLY A 132 -9.37 -3.95 3.10
C GLY A 132 -10.17 -4.12 1.81
N TYR A 133 -9.59 -4.74 0.78
CA TYR A 133 -10.30 -5.07 -0.45
C TYR A 133 -11.41 -6.10 -0.21
N VAL A 134 -11.16 -7.14 0.58
CA VAL A 134 -12.17 -8.16 0.94
C VAL A 134 -13.28 -7.53 1.79
N ILE A 135 -12.92 -6.77 2.83
CA ILE A 135 -13.89 -6.08 3.70
C ILE A 135 -14.79 -5.14 2.88
N LEU A 136 -14.21 -4.44 1.90
CA LEU A 136 -14.97 -3.57 1.03
C LEU A 136 -15.98 -4.34 0.16
N ASP A 137 -15.61 -5.51 -0.36
CA ASP A 137 -16.52 -6.38 -1.11
C ASP A 137 -17.66 -6.89 -0.22
N ASP A 138 -17.36 -7.35 1.00
CA ASP A 138 -18.35 -7.80 1.96
C ASP A 138 -19.37 -6.70 2.30
N PHE A 139 -18.88 -5.46 2.48
CA PHE A 139 -19.74 -4.31 2.73
C PHE A 139 -20.63 -3.96 1.53
N GLN A 140 -20.10 -4.06 0.31
CA GLN A 140 -20.87 -3.84 -0.93
C GLN A 140 -21.95 -4.90 -1.13
N ARG A 141 -21.66 -6.17 -0.80
CA ARG A 141 -22.66 -7.25 -0.80
C ARG A 141 -23.75 -7.01 0.23
N LEU A 142 -23.38 -6.60 1.45
CA LEU A 142 -24.31 -6.34 2.54
C LEU A 142 -25.24 -5.15 2.25
N LEU A 143 -24.74 -4.13 1.55
CA LEU A 143 -25.54 -2.99 1.09
C LEU A 143 -26.40 -3.27 -0.15
N GLY A 144 -26.37 -4.49 -0.70
CA GLY A 144 -27.15 -4.86 -1.89
C GLY A 144 -26.69 -4.18 -3.18
N LEU A 145 -25.47 -3.64 -3.20
CA LEU A 145 -24.90 -2.97 -4.37
C LEU A 145 -24.35 -3.94 -5.43
N HIS A 146 -24.32 -5.25 -5.12
CA HIS A 146 -24.08 -6.34 -6.08
C HIS A 146 -25.39 -7.13 -6.26
N GLN A 147 -26.23 -6.70 -7.21
CA GLN A 147 -27.22 -7.60 -7.80
C GLN A 147 -26.62 -8.21 -9.09
N GLU A 148 -26.82 -9.52 -9.24
CA GLU A 148 -26.50 -10.38 -10.38
C GLU A 148 -25.03 -10.72 -10.65
N GLN A 149 -24.62 -11.91 -10.19
CA GLN A 149 -23.78 -12.80 -11.01
C GLN A 149 -23.78 -14.29 -10.57
N GLU A 150 -24.55 -14.70 -9.55
CA GLU A 150 -24.64 -16.13 -9.15
C GLU A 150 -25.72 -16.96 -9.87
N THR A 151 -26.53 -16.38 -10.78
CA THR A 151 -27.71 -17.09 -11.33
C THR A 151 -27.45 -17.94 -12.59
N VAL A 152 -26.26 -17.92 -13.22
CA VAL A 152 -26.10 -18.59 -14.54
C VAL A 152 -25.42 -19.96 -14.50
N GLU A 153 -24.78 -20.38 -13.39
CA GLU A 153 -24.06 -21.67 -13.34
C GLU A 153 -24.82 -22.79 -12.59
N ARG A 154 -26.15 -22.75 -12.62
CA ARG A 154 -27.01 -23.89 -12.25
C ARG A 154 -28.10 -24.08 -13.29
N LEU A 155 -27.71 -24.45 -14.51
CA LEU A 155 -28.60 -25.26 -15.35
C LEU A 155 -28.39 -26.73 -14.95
N PRO A 156 -29.40 -27.40 -14.37
CA PRO A 156 -29.37 -28.83 -14.19
C PRO A 156 -29.63 -29.56 -15.52
N ASP A 157 -28.99 -30.72 -15.61
CA ASP A 157 -29.40 -31.93 -16.33
C ASP A 157 -29.57 -31.88 -17.86
N ASN A 158 -28.58 -32.50 -18.53
CA ASN A 158 -28.79 -33.63 -19.43
C ASN A 158 -30.26 -34.11 -19.51
N ALA A 159 -30.97 -33.66 -20.53
CA ALA A 159 -32.23 -34.22 -21.02
C ALA A 159 -32.03 -34.69 -22.47
#